data_AF-A0A1G2ZV34-F1
#
_entry.id   AF-A0A1G2ZV34-F1
#
_cell.length_a   1.000
_cell.length_b   1.000
_cell.length_c   1.000
_cell.angle_alpha   90.00
_cell.angle_beta   90.00
_cell.angle_gamma   90.00
#
_symmetry.space_group_name_H-M   'P 1'
#
loop_
_entity.id
_entity.type
_entity.pdbx_description
1 polymer ?
#
loop_
_entity_poly.entity_id
_entity_poly.type
_entity_poly.pdbx_seq_one_letter_code
_entity_poly.pdbx_strand_id
1 'polypeptide(L)'
;MYAGQGDRYSLLRLNDKRILEKVFANDHPEWKHLDAGILHSIVLKRILGINSDEAGLKDFIKYVKNETEAISLVQSGAFQAAFILRPTLIEQVREIALARKVMPPKSTYFYPKLITGVVINKMN
;
A
#
# COMPACT_ATOMS: atom_id res chain seq x y z
N MET A 1 -6.07 6.95 8.82
CA MET A 1 -4.97 6.56 9.73
C MET A 1 -5.54 6.41 11.13
N TYR A 2 -5.15 5.37 11.83
CA TYR A 2 -5.49 5.13 13.23
C TYR A 2 -4.20 5.05 14.04
N ALA A 3 -4.13 5.72 15.19
CA ALA A 3 -2.91 5.83 16.01
C ALA A 3 -3.18 5.57 17.50
N GLY A 4 -4.21 4.79 17.83
CA GLY A 4 -4.49 4.36 19.21
C GLY A 4 -5.14 5.39 20.14
N GLN A 5 -5.50 6.58 19.65
CA GLN A 5 -6.18 7.61 20.46
C GLN A 5 -7.70 7.39 20.49
N GLY A 6 -8.16 6.41 21.29
CA GLY A 6 -9.57 6.04 21.40
C GLY A 6 -10.13 5.50 20.08
N ASP A 7 -11.36 5.88 19.71
CA ASP A 7 -12.00 5.49 18.44
C ASP A 7 -11.84 6.53 17.32
N ARG A 8 -10.82 7.40 17.42
CA ARG A 8 -10.64 8.49 16.46
C ARG A 8 -9.78 8.06 15.28
N TYR A 9 -10.26 8.39 14.08
CA TYR A 9 -9.53 8.26 12.83
C TYR A 9 -9.03 9.63 12.38
N SER A 10 -7.83 9.65 11.81
CA SER A 10 -7.25 10.81 11.14
C SER A 10 -7.29 10.60 9.63
N LEU A 11 -7.92 11.53 8.92
CA LEU A 11 -7.89 11.58 7.46
C LEU A 11 -6.63 12.32 7.02
N LEU A 12 -5.74 11.60 6.33
CA LEU A 12 -4.56 12.20 5.74
C LEU A 12 -4.91 12.70 4.34
N ARG A 13 -4.70 14.00 4.10
CA ARG A 13 -4.90 14.64 2.81
C ARG A 13 -3.65 15.38 2.41
N LEU A 14 -3.26 15.23 1.15
CA LEU A 14 -2.17 16.01 0.59
C LEU A 14 -2.63 17.47 0.39
N ASN A 15 -1.90 18.40 1.00
CA ASN A 15 -2.19 19.83 0.91
C ASN A 15 -1.91 20.39 -0.49
N ASP A 16 -0.86 19.91 -1.15
CA ASP A 16 -0.48 20.34 -2.50
C ASP A 16 -0.15 19.15 -3.38
N LYS A 17 -0.98 18.91 -4.40
CA LYS A 17 -0.80 17.81 -5.35
C LYS A 17 0.44 17.94 -6.22
N ARG A 18 1.00 19.14 -6.39
CA ARG A 18 2.22 19.38 -7.19
C ARG A 18 3.44 18.70 -6.59
N ILE A 19 3.41 18.37 -5.30
CA ILE A 19 4.44 17.54 -4.65
C ILE A 19 4.53 16.16 -5.28
N LEU A 20 3.41 15.59 -5.75
CA LEU A 20 3.42 14.26 -6.36
C LEU A 20 4.26 14.23 -7.63
N GLU A 21 4.18 15.26 -8.47
CA GLU A 21 5.01 15.36 -9.67
C GLU A 21 6.50 15.37 -9.32
N LYS A 22 6.89 16.04 -8.22
CA LYS A 22 8.28 16.07 -7.77
C LYS A 22 8.73 14.75 -7.16
N VAL A 23 7.88 14.11 -6.35
CA VAL A 23 8.21 12.85 -5.66
C VAL A 23 8.37 11.71 -6.65
N PHE A 24 7.50 11.64 -7.65
CA PHE A 24 7.43 10.53 -8.59
C PHE A 24 8.12 10.81 -9.94
N ALA A 25 8.82 11.94 -10.09
CA ALA A 25 9.45 12.34 -11.36
C ALA A 25 10.38 11.26 -11.95
N ASN A 26 11.15 10.59 -11.09
CA ASN A 26 12.18 9.62 -11.49
C ASN A 26 12.00 8.24 -10.83
N ASP A 27 10.95 8.04 -10.05
CA ASP A 27 10.72 6.83 -9.26
C ASP A 27 9.22 6.48 -9.36
N HIS A 28 8.91 5.52 -10.24
CA HIS A 28 7.55 5.06 -10.55
C HIS A 28 6.49 6.17 -10.76
N PRO A 29 6.57 6.98 -11.85
CA PRO A 29 5.60 8.04 -12.16
C PRO A 29 4.13 7.60 -12.09
N GLU A 30 3.84 6.36 -12.45
CA GLU A 30 2.52 5.74 -12.45
C GLU A 30 1.91 5.61 -11.04
N TRP A 31 2.73 5.59 -9.98
CA TRP A 31 2.27 5.43 -8.60
C TRP A 31 1.63 6.69 -8.01
N LYS A 32 1.80 7.85 -8.65
CA LYS A 32 1.25 9.13 -8.16
C LYS A 32 -0.28 9.17 -8.09
N HIS A 33 -0.95 8.22 -8.74
CA HIS A 33 -2.41 8.08 -8.73
C HIS A 33 -2.91 6.97 -7.80
N LEU A 34 -2.00 6.24 -7.15
CA LEU A 34 -2.32 5.13 -6.27
C LEU A 34 -2.11 5.53 -4.80
N ASP A 35 -3.14 5.37 -3.97
CA ASP A 35 -3.05 5.64 -2.53
C ASP A 35 -1.91 4.83 -1.88
N ALA A 36 -1.72 3.57 -2.29
CA ALA A 36 -0.61 2.74 -1.84
C ALA A 36 0.75 3.30 -2.28
N GLY A 37 0.87 3.76 -3.53
CA GLY A 37 2.10 4.36 -4.05
C GLY A 37 2.48 5.64 -3.29
N ILE A 38 1.48 6.50 -3.02
CA ILE A 38 1.63 7.72 -2.22
C ILE A 38 2.05 7.38 -0.77
N LEU A 39 1.40 6.40 -0.13
CA LEU A 39 1.75 5.96 1.22
C LEU A 39 3.21 5.50 1.28
N HIS A 40 3.62 4.62 0.36
CA HIS A 40 4.98 4.10 0.30
C HIS A 40 6.02 5.20 0.10
N SER A 41 5.80 6.09 -0.86
CA SER A 41 6.84 7.06 -1.27
C SER A 41 6.93 8.25 -0.33
N ILE A 42 5.81 8.72 0.20
CA ILE A 42 5.77 9.91 1.05
C ILE A 42 5.84 9.54 2.52
N VAL A 43 4.94 8.69 3.00
CA VAL A 43 4.83 8.41 4.43
C VAL A 43 5.92 7.45 4.88
N LEU A 44 6.02 6.29 4.24
CA LEU A 44 6.97 5.26 4.67
C LEU A 44 8.41 5.68 4.35
N LYS A 45 8.72 5.94 3.08
CA LYS A 45 10.08 6.27 2.63
C LYS A 45 10.54 7.65 3.12
N ARG A 46 9.81 8.72 2.81
CA ARG A 46 10.29 10.10 3.05
C ARG A 46 10.09 10.61 4.47
N ILE A 47 8.97 10.31 5.12
CA ILE A 47 8.66 10.80 6.48
C ILE A 47 9.23 9.86 7.54
N LEU A 48 9.04 8.55 7.38
CA LEU A 48 9.44 7.55 8.39
C LEU A 48 10.81 6.91 8.09
N GLY A 49 11.40 7.13 6.91
CA GLY A 49 12.70 6.56 6.55
C GLY A 49 12.69 5.06 6.26
N ILE A 50 11.52 4.45 6.03
CA ILE A 50 11.34 3.02 5.77
C ILE A 50 11.39 2.77 4.25
N ASN A 51 12.49 2.17 3.77
CA ASN A 51 12.68 1.94 2.34
C ASN A 51 12.17 0.57 1.89
N SER A 52 11.45 0.55 0.76
CA SER A 52 10.78 -0.64 0.17
C SER A 52 11.72 -1.75 -0.32
N ASP A 53 13.01 -1.47 -0.46
CA ASP A 53 14.08 -2.37 -0.90
C ASP A 53 14.84 -3.04 0.25
N GLU A 54 14.60 -2.62 1.50
CA GLU A 54 15.22 -3.24 2.66
C GLU A 54 14.54 -4.57 3.00
N ALA A 55 15.35 -5.61 3.20
CA ALA A 55 14.88 -6.92 3.70
C ALA A 55 14.13 -6.81 5.04
N GLY A 56 14.34 -5.71 5.78
CA GLY A 56 13.71 -5.38 7.06
C GLY A 56 12.31 -4.75 6.97
N LEU A 57 11.71 -4.57 5.78
CA LEU A 57 10.36 -3.99 5.70
C LEU A 57 9.32 -4.73 6.54
N LYS A 58 9.49 -6.05 6.68
CA LYS A 58 8.63 -6.92 7.48
C LYS A 58 8.74 -6.67 8.98
N ASP A 59 9.87 -6.11 9.42
CA ASP A 59 10.12 -5.79 10.83
C ASP A 59 9.36 -4.53 11.25
N PHE A 60 9.04 -3.65 10.28
CA PHE A 60 8.33 -2.39 10.53
C PHE A 60 6.87 -2.40 10.05
N ILE A 61 6.55 -3.18 9.01
CA ILE A 61 5.25 -3.11 8.33
C ILE A 61 4.60 -4.49 8.26
N LYS A 62 3.40 -4.57 8.86
CA LYS A 62 2.48 -5.68 8.68
C LYS A 62 1.31 -5.30 7.78
N TYR A 63 1.12 -6.05 6.71
CA TYR A 63 -0.04 -5.92 5.83
C TYR A 63 -1.18 -6.81 6.33
N VAL A 64 -2.34 -6.22 6.56
CA VAL A 64 -3.54 -6.91 7.01
C VAL A 64 -4.68 -6.69 6.02
N LYS A 65 -5.57 -7.67 5.91
CA LYS A 65 -6.67 -7.62 4.94
C LYS A 65 -7.86 -6.80 5.42
N ASN A 66 -8.08 -6.79 6.74
CA ASN A 66 -9.28 -6.21 7.34
C ASN A 66 -8.90 -5.08 8.30
N GLU A 67 -9.79 -4.09 8.39
CA GLU A 67 -9.59 -2.90 9.22
C GLU A 67 -9.61 -3.23 10.72
N THR A 68 -10.49 -4.13 11.16
CA THR A 68 -10.63 -4.53 12.57
C THR A 68 -9.34 -5.12 13.14
N GLU A 69 -8.64 -5.96 12.38
CA GLU A 69 -7.34 -6.53 12.74
C GLU A 69 -6.27 -5.43 12.81
N ALA A 70 -6.28 -4.49 11.86
CA ALA A 70 -5.34 -3.36 11.87
C ALA A 70 -5.49 -2.53 13.15
N ILE A 71 -6.73 -2.23 13.55
CA ILE A 71 -7.05 -1.46 14.75
C ILE A 71 -6.64 -2.24 16.00
N SER A 72 -7.01 -3.52 16.07
CA SER A 72 -6.69 -4.39 17.22
C SER A 72 -5.18 -4.47 17.46
N LEU A 73 -4.37 -4.53 16.40
CA LEU A 73 -2.91 -4.54 16.49
C LEU A 73 -2.31 -3.23 17.03
N VAL A 74 -2.95 -2.09 16.77
CA VAL A 74 -2.54 -0.81 17.34
C VAL A 74 -3.00 -0.68 18.79
N GLN A 75 -4.24 -1.10 19.08
CA GLN A 75 -4.80 -1.08 20.44
C GLN A 75 -4.04 -2.00 21.41
N SER A 76 -3.51 -3.12 20.93
CA SER A 76 -2.68 -4.03 21.72
C SER A 76 -1.27 -3.51 21.98
N GLY A 77 -0.86 -2.41 21.34
CA GLY A 77 0.49 -1.85 21.42
C GLY A 77 1.52 -2.58 20.55
N ALA A 78 1.12 -3.58 19.75
CA ALA A 78 2.02 -4.27 18.84
C ALA A 78 2.51 -3.39 17.67
N PHE A 79 1.72 -2.39 17.28
CA PHE A 79 2.05 -1.41 16.24
C PHE A 79 1.69 0.01 16.68
N GLN A 80 2.41 1.01 16.18
CA GLN A 80 2.19 2.41 16.56
C GLN A 80 1.04 3.08 15.80
N ALA A 81 0.78 2.63 14.57
CA ALA A 81 -0.27 3.18 13.72
C ALA A 81 -0.73 2.19 12.64
N ALA A 82 -1.95 2.39 12.15
CA ALA A 82 -2.52 1.70 11.01
C ALA A 82 -2.92 2.68 9.91
N PHE A 83 -2.58 2.35 8.67
CA PHE A 83 -2.98 3.10 7.48
C PHE A 83 -4.03 2.31 6.72
N ILE A 84 -5.25 2.86 6.68
CA ILE A 84 -6.38 2.32 5.93
C ILE A 84 -6.46 3.11 4.63
N LEU A 85 -6.41 2.40 3.51
CA LEU A 85 -6.34 2.98 2.17
C LEU A 85 -7.62 2.70 1.40
N ARG A 86 -7.94 3.55 0.43
CA ARG A 86 -8.99 3.22 -0.55
C ARG A 86 -8.51 2.06 -1.42
N PRO A 87 -9.41 1.15 -1.83
CA PRO A 87 -9.05 0.08 -2.72
C PRO A 87 -8.58 0.62 -4.06
N THR A 88 -7.52 0.02 -4.61
CA THR A 88 -7.06 0.32 -5.98
C THR A 88 -8.13 -0.12 -6.98
N LEU A 89 -8.53 0.78 -7.87
CA LEU A 89 -9.56 0.52 -8.88
C LEU A 89 -9.02 -0.42 -9.98
N ILE A 90 -9.88 -1.23 -10.57
CA ILE A 90 -9.48 -2.19 -11.61
C ILE A 90 -8.95 -1.49 -12.86
N GLU A 91 -9.49 -0.30 -13.17
CA GLU A 91 -9.05 0.55 -14.27
C GLU A 91 -7.58 0.97 -14.06
N GLN A 92 -7.21 1.37 -12.84
CA GLN A 92 -5.84 1.75 -12.51
C GLN A 92 -4.87 0.57 -12.62
N VAL A 93 -5.30 -0.63 -12.20
CA VAL A 93 -4.50 -1.86 -12.39
C VAL A 93 -4.30 -2.12 -13.87
N ARG A 94 -5.36 -2.03 -14.68
CA ARG A 94 -5.32 -2.26 -16.12
C ARG A 94 -4.38 -1.27 -16.81
N GLU A 95 -4.46 0.02 -16.48
CA GLU A 95 -3.61 1.07 -17.04
C GLU A 95 -2.12 0.79 -16.80
N ILE A 96 -1.74 0.44 -15.55
CA ILE A 96 -0.35 0.11 -15.19
C ILE A 96 0.13 -1.14 -15.92
N ALA A 97 -0.72 -2.17 -16.02
CA ALA A 97 -0.40 -3.40 -16.72
C ALA A 97 -0.19 -3.17 -18.23
N LEU A 98 -1.08 -2.39 -18.87
CA LEU A 98 -0.95 -2.03 -20.29
C LEU A 98 0.31 -1.20 -20.56
N ALA A 99 0.69 -0.33 -19.62
CA ALA A 99 1.92 0.43 -19.67
C ALA A 99 3.19 -0.42 -19.39
N ARG A 100 3.04 -1.72 -19.11
CA ARG A 100 4.13 -2.64 -18.72
C ARG A 100 4.93 -2.14 -17.52
N LYS A 101 4.23 -1.54 -16.56
CA LYS A 101 4.79 -1.01 -15.31
C LYS A 101 4.46 -1.91 -14.12
N VAL A 102 5.11 -1.65 -12.99
CA VAL A 102 5.00 -2.46 -11.77
C VAL A 102 4.06 -1.78 -10.79
N MET A 103 3.18 -2.55 -10.15
CA MET A 103 2.30 -2.06 -9.08
C MET A 103 3.08 -1.84 -7.77
N PRO A 104 2.67 -0.90 -6.90
CA PRO A 104 3.25 -0.79 -5.57
C PRO A 104 3.13 -2.10 -4.77
N PRO A 105 4.05 -2.38 -3.85
CA PRO A 105 4.00 -3.59 -3.02
C PRO A 105 2.65 -3.74 -2.31
N LYS A 106 2.06 -4.93 -2.40
CA LYS A 106 0.81 -5.31 -1.69
C LYS A 106 -0.35 -4.33 -1.90
N SER A 107 -0.40 -3.63 -3.04
CA SER A 107 -1.42 -2.62 -3.35
C SER A 107 -2.73 -3.17 -3.90
N THR A 108 -2.82 -4.47 -4.17
CA THR A 108 -4.02 -5.14 -4.72
C THR A 108 -4.24 -6.49 -4.07
N TYR A 109 -5.49 -6.78 -3.70
CA TYR A 109 -5.92 -8.10 -3.20
C TYR A 109 -7.03 -8.63 -4.10
N PHE A 110 -6.73 -9.60 -4.96
CA PHE A 110 -7.72 -10.24 -5.84
C PHE A 110 -8.45 -11.36 -5.09
N TYR A 111 -9.78 -11.34 -5.15
CA TYR A 111 -10.62 -12.38 -4.58
C TYR A 111 -11.83 -12.70 -5.48
N PRO A 112 -12.14 -13.99 -5.73
CA PRO A 112 -11.34 -15.17 -5.36
C PRO A 112 -10.00 -15.19 -6.12
N LYS A 113 -8.98 -15.84 -5.55
CA LYS A 113 -7.73 -16.06 -6.29
C LYS A 113 -8.03 -16.96 -7.48
N LEU A 114 -7.46 -16.64 -8.64
CA LEU A 114 -7.65 -17.44 -9.85
C LEU A 114 -7.20 -18.88 -9.58
N ILE A 115 -8.12 -19.83 -9.77
CA ILE A 115 -7.88 -21.27 -9.62
C ILE A 115 -6.96 -21.80 -10.74
N THR A 116 -6.76 -21.00 -11.79
CA THR A 116 -5.99 -21.34 -12.99
C THR A 116 -4.51 -21.66 -12.74
N GLY A 117 -3.97 -21.33 -11.56
CA GLY A 117 -2.62 -21.78 -11.15
C GLY A 117 -2.46 -23.30 -11.15
N VAL A 118 -3.56 -24.06 -10.96
CA VAL A 118 -3.58 -25.53 -11.04
C VAL A 118 -3.48 -26.03 -12.49
N VAL A 119 -3.87 -25.23 -13.48
CA VAL A 119 -3.92 -25.63 -14.90
C VAL A 119 -2.58 -25.38 -15.61
N ILE A 120 -1.82 -24.38 -15.17
CA ILE A 120 -0.54 -23.97 -15.81
C ILE A 120 0.65 -24.80 -15.29
N ASN A 121 0.50 -25.49 -14.16
CA ASN A 121 1.49 -26.43 -13.65
C ASN A 121 1.08 -27.87 -13.96
N LYS A 122 1.68 -28.49 -14.98
CA LYS A 122 1.59 -29.95 -15.14
C LYS A 122 2.19 -30.58 -13.88
N MET A 123 1.36 -31.29 -13.10
CA MET A 123 1.86 -32.18 -12.06
C MET A 123 2.59 -33.32 -12.78
N ASN A 124 3.92 -33.30 -12.73
CA ASN A 124 4.74 -34.44 -13.08
C ASN A 124 4.82 -35.36 -11.86
#